data_AF-A0A3B0ZYD1-F1
#
_entry.id   AF-A0A3B0ZYD1-F1
#
_cell.length_a   1.000
_cell.length_b   1.000
_cell.length_c   1.000
_cell.angle_alpha   90.00
_cell.angle_beta   90.00
_cell.angle_gamma   90.00
#
_symmetry.space_group_name_H-M   'P 1'
#
loop_
_entity.id
_entity.type
_entity.pdbx_description
1 polymer ?
#
loop_
_entity_poly.entity_id
_entity_poly.type
_entity_poly.pdbx_seq_one_letter_code
_entity_poly.pdbx_strand_id
1 'polypeptide(L)'
;MGRNIYQVLIISGILVNGGYAFADSKIKSVNLAKDGIYLNDAQVHVKPVNGKYGQPTKQTVSYHVKMKAACHNENIIKKADVYFGKVSITKKSIEANSNYSKPANLGAKKSSLWVGVTLNVPLSKLGVNPVNACKNLMNQKLSQGVSASQFLASSHVINKNVTLTAVAGCGKFYKAGKDQYKKATLPAKLEIICKAGTTQGIGGILAPKPKPPFQNIKAKSLVTGLTFAPVKKHYTGLCPKALKFKGSITMSGPGTAKYRIAFPGIAQTGWKLLKFNKAGTRNIQVAVFSAKQTFKQASATLEVKSPNVKKAYAKFKVTCVNVELPASNIQAPGAPKRLPKRQLSN
;
A
#
# COMPACT_ATOMS: atom_id res chain seq x y z
N MET A 1 13.60 19.35 -23.75
CA MET A 1 14.67 18.81 -22.88
C MET A 1 14.49 19.37 -21.49
N GLY A 2 14.09 18.56 -20.49
CA GLY A 2 13.86 19.03 -19.13
C GLY A 2 14.08 17.90 -18.13
N ARG A 3 15.17 18.00 -17.35
CA ARG A 3 15.62 17.00 -16.38
C ARG A 3 14.61 16.87 -15.22
N ASN A 4 14.06 15.67 -15.03
CA ASN A 4 13.26 15.32 -13.84
C ASN A 4 14.20 14.96 -12.67
N ILE A 5 14.30 15.86 -11.70
CA ILE A 5 14.98 15.62 -10.42
C ILE A 5 13.97 15.00 -9.45
N TYR A 6 14.15 13.72 -9.11
CA TYR A 6 13.42 13.06 -8.03
C TYR A 6 13.99 13.52 -6.67
N GLN A 7 13.31 14.45 -5.98
CA GLN A 7 13.55 14.68 -4.56
C GLN A 7 12.94 13.54 -3.74
N VAL A 8 13.81 12.71 -3.19
CA VAL A 8 13.49 11.74 -2.14
C VAL A 8 13.27 12.51 -0.84
N LEU A 9 12.05 12.47 -0.33
CA LEU A 9 11.67 13.09 0.94
C LEU A 9 12.10 12.15 2.09
N ILE A 10 13.24 12.47 2.71
CA ILE A 10 13.69 11.84 3.96
C ILE A 10 12.86 12.46 5.09
N ILE A 11 11.97 11.67 5.68
CA ILE A 11 11.22 12.06 6.87
C ILE A 11 12.17 11.96 8.08
N SER A 12 12.70 13.09 8.51
CA SER A 12 13.39 13.24 9.79
C SER A 12 12.34 13.34 10.89
N GLY A 13 12.09 12.22 11.58
CA GLY A 13 11.29 12.20 12.80
C GLY A 13 12.12 12.68 13.99
N ILE A 14 11.67 13.75 14.65
CA ILE A 14 12.22 14.27 15.90
C ILE A 14 11.91 13.26 17.02
N LEU A 15 12.97 12.75 17.65
CA LEU A 15 12.94 11.84 18.79
C LEU A 15 12.58 12.60 20.07
N VAL A 16 11.58 12.10 20.79
CA VAL A 16 11.34 12.45 22.19
C VAL A 16 12.31 11.63 23.04
N ASN A 17 13.26 12.30 23.69
CA ASN A 17 14.25 11.72 24.60
C ASN A 17 13.58 11.28 25.92
N GLY A 18 12.99 10.09 25.92
CA GLY A 18 12.84 9.27 27.12
C GLY A 18 14.00 8.28 27.16
N GLY A 19 14.94 8.46 28.09
CA GLY A 19 16.13 7.63 28.26
C GLY A 19 15.81 6.21 28.75
N TYR A 20 15.16 5.41 27.92
CA TYR A 20 15.24 3.97 28.04
C TYR A 20 16.63 3.58 27.55
N ALA A 21 17.45 3.03 28.44
CA ALA A 21 18.67 2.33 28.06
C ALA A 21 18.28 1.18 27.12
N PHE A 22 18.23 1.44 25.81
CA PHE A 22 17.94 0.45 24.80
C PHE A 22 19.06 -0.57 24.88
N ALA A 23 18.81 -1.68 25.57
CA ALA A 23 19.75 -2.78 25.72
C ALA A 23 20.43 -3.08 24.38
N ASP A 24 21.72 -2.76 24.28
CA ASP A 24 22.47 -2.73 23.04
C ASP A 24 22.17 -3.97 22.18
N SER A 25 21.66 -3.73 20.97
CA SER A 25 21.39 -4.80 20.01
C SER A 25 22.73 -5.40 19.57
N LYS A 26 22.89 -6.71 19.69
CA LYS A 26 24.07 -7.44 19.17
C LYS A 26 24.09 -7.45 17.64
N ILE A 27 22.98 -7.14 16.99
CA ILE A 27 22.86 -7.11 15.53
C ILE A 27 22.84 -5.66 15.07
N LYS A 28 23.79 -5.32 14.19
CA LYS A 28 23.86 -4.01 13.53
C LYS A 28 22.82 -3.93 12.42
N SER A 29 22.88 -4.84 11.46
CA SER A 29 21.99 -4.83 10.31
C SER A 29 21.69 -6.22 9.77
N VAL A 30 20.48 -6.38 9.24
CA VAL A 30 20.09 -7.49 8.37
C VAL A 30 19.46 -6.84 7.15
N ASN A 31 19.88 -7.23 5.95
CA ASN A 31 19.34 -6.71 4.70
C ASN A 31 19.00 -7.86 3.77
N LEU A 32 17.94 -7.67 2.99
CA LEU A 32 17.45 -8.61 1.99
C LEU A 32 17.10 -7.83 0.72
N ALA A 33 17.53 -8.33 -0.43
CA ALA A 33 17.26 -7.73 -1.73
C ALA A 33 17.08 -8.82 -2.79
N LYS A 34 16.53 -8.46 -3.95
CA LYS A 34 16.51 -9.34 -5.13
C LYS A 34 17.92 -9.53 -5.68
N ASP A 35 18.23 -10.72 -6.17
CA ASP A 35 19.56 -11.03 -6.71
C ASP A 35 19.60 -10.86 -8.23
N GLY A 36 19.37 -9.64 -8.74
CA GLY A 36 19.28 -9.41 -10.18
C GLY A 36 17.90 -9.73 -10.77
N ILE A 37 17.86 -10.08 -12.06
CA ILE A 37 16.63 -10.26 -12.84
C ILE A 37 16.58 -11.69 -13.38
N TYR A 38 15.62 -12.48 -12.91
CA TYR A 38 15.34 -13.82 -13.41
C TYR A 38 13.93 -13.86 -14.00
N LEU A 39 13.83 -14.14 -15.30
CA LEU A 39 12.56 -14.04 -16.04
C LEU A 39 11.48 -15.05 -15.60
N ASN A 40 11.89 -16.15 -14.96
CA ASN A 40 11.01 -17.22 -14.52
C ASN A 40 10.85 -17.29 -12.99
N ASP A 41 11.40 -16.31 -12.28
CA ASP A 41 11.24 -16.26 -10.83
C ASP A 41 9.79 -16.02 -10.46
N ALA A 42 9.39 -16.65 -9.36
CA ALA A 42 8.06 -16.52 -8.80
C ALA A 42 6.90 -16.93 -9.72
N GLN A 43 7.15 -17.75 -10.75
CA GLN A 43 6.13 -18.22 -11.68
C GLN A 43 5.79 -19.70 -11.48
N VAL A 44 4.50 -20.02 -11.49
CA VAL A 44 3.98 -21.38 -11.60
C VAL A 44 3.02 -21.45 -12.76
N HIS A 45 3.27 -22.34 -13.72
CA HIS A 45 2.36 -22.56 -14.83
C HIS A 45 1.44 -23.73 -14.50
N VAL A 46 0.16 -23.60 -14.81
CA VAL A 46 -0.84 -24.66 -14.66
C VAL A 46 -1.42 -24.96 -16.02
N LYS A 47 -1.31 -26.22 -16.45
CA LYS A 47 -1.87 -26.71 -17.72
C LYS A 47 -3.27 -27.28 -17.51
N PRO A 48 -4.15 -27.16 -18.50
CA PRO A 48 -5.40 -27.90 -18.55
C PRO A 48 -5.15 -29.38 -18.86
N VAL A 49 -5.97 -30.23 -18.26
CA VAL A 49 -6.06 -31.68 -18.43
C VAL A 49 -7.56 -32.00 -18.53
N ASN A 50 -7.99 -32.66 -19.60
CA ASN A 50 -9.41 -33.00 -19.85
C ASN A 50 -10.35 -31.78 -19.75
N GLY A 51 -9.95 -30.67 -20.39
CA GLY A 51 -10.74 -29.43 -20.41
C GLY A 51 -10.80 -28.65 -19.09
N LYS A 52 -10.04 -29.05 -18.05
CA LYS A 52 -9.98 -28.36 -16.75
C LYS A 52 -8.54 -28.16 -16.30
N TYR A 53 -8.21 -27.08 -15.60
CA TYR A 53 -6.88 -26.92 -15.01
C TYR A 53 -6.60 -28.04 -14.00
N GLY A 54 -5.52 -28.78 -14.19
CA GLY A 54 -5.25 -29.99 -13.41
C GLY A 54 -3.81 -30.15 -12.95
N GLN A 55 -2.83 -29.69 -13.72
CA GLN A 55 -1.44 -30.05 -13.48
C GLN A 55 -0.52 -28.83 -13.50
N PRO A 56 0.22 -28.54 -12.41
CA PRO A 56 1.28 -27.56 -12.44
C PRO A 56 2.49 -28.11 -13.23
N THR A 57 3.20 -27.27 -13.98
CA THR A 57 4.36 -27.69 -14.78
C THR A 57 5.62 -27.92 -13.95
N LYS A 58 5.64 -27.42 -12.71
CA LYS A 58 6.76 -27.52 -11.76
C LYS A 58 6.19 -27.75 -10.36
N GLN A 59 6.91 -28.48 -9.52
CA GLN A 59 6.54 -28.73 -8.12
C GLN A 59 7.09 -27.68 -7.14
N THR A 60 7.93 -26.77 -7.65
CA THR A 60 8.54 -25.70 -6.87
C THR A 60 8.49 -24.37 -7.63
N VAL A 61 8.57 -23.28 -6.88
CA VAL A 61 8.71 -21.92 -7.39
C VAL A 61 10.00 -21.32 -6.84
N SER A 62 10.86 -20.85 -7.73
CA SER A 62 12.16 -20.29 -7.36
C SER A 62 12.05 -18.79 -7.04
N TYR A 63 12.77 -18.36 -6.01
CA TYR A 63 13.05 -16.96 -5.70
C TYR A 63 14.54 -16.79 -5.48
N HIS A 64 15.18 -15.95 -6.29
CA HIS A 64 16.57 -15.58 -6.15
C HIS A 64 16.69 -14.25 -5.41
N VAL A 65 17.28 -14.30 -4.23
CA VAL A 65 17.50 -13.15 -3.36
C VAL A 65 18.91 -13.16 -2.84
N LYS A 66 19.39 -12.01 -2.40
CA LYS A 66 20.66 -11.90 -1.70
C LYS A 66 20.43 -11.30 -0.33
N MET A 67 21.21 -11.76 0.64
CA MET A 67 21.18 -11.21 1.98
C MET A 67 22.58 -10.84 2.47
N LYS A 68 22.64 -9.88 3.38
CA LYS A 68 23.84 -9.58 4.16
C LYS A 68 23.47 -9.24 5.59
N ALA A 69 24.35 -9.57 6.53
CA ALA A 69 24.17 -9.26 7.94
C ALA A 69 25.46 -8.70 8.55
N ALA A 70 25.30 -7.97 9.65
CA ALA A 70 26.41 -7.47 10.45
C ALA A 70 26.04 -7.44 11.94
N CYS A 71 27.01 -7.76 12.80
CA CYS A 71 26.91 -7.79 14.25
C CYS A 71 27.71 -6.64 14.88
N HIS A 72 27.32 -6.22 16.08
CA HIS A 72 28.07 -5.26 16.90
C HIS A 72 29.17 -5.96 17.72
N ASN A 73 30.20 -5.18 18.08
CA ASN A 73 31.28 -5.58 19.01
C ASN A 73 31.99 -6.86 18.55
N GLU A 74 32.23 -7.79 19.48
CA GLU A 74 32.88 -9.09 19.24
C GLU A 74 31.88 -10.18 18.79
N ASN A 75 30.62 -9.83 18.54
CA ASN A 75 29.64 -10.83 18.12
C ASN A 75 29.86 -11.17 16.64
N ILE A 76 29.58 -12.43 16.30
CA ILE A 76 29.63 -12.97 14.94
C ILE A 76 28.26 -13.47 14.51
N ILE A 77 28.07 -13.59 13.20
CA ILE A 77 26.88 -14.19 12.61
C ILE A 77 26.93 -15.69 12.90
N LYS A 78 25.96 -16.20 13.65
CA LYS A 78 25.84 -17.64 13.98
C LYS A 78 24.75 -18.33 13.17
N LYS A 79 23.74 -17.59 12.75
CA LYS A 79 22.61 -18.10 11.97
C LYS A 79 22.17 -17.07 10.95
N ALA A 80 21.84 -17.51 9.75
CA ALA A 80 21.35 -16.66 8.68
C ALA A 80 20.48 -17.51 7.76
N ASP A 81 19.19 -17.21 7.70
CA ASP A 81 18.22 -17.97 6.90
C ASP A 81 17.30 -17.01 6.15
N VAL A 82 16.85 -17.41 4.97
CA VAL A 82 15.77 -16.76 4.25
C VAL A 82 14.55 -17.66 4.24
N TYR A 83 13.40 -17.08 4.57
CA TYR A 83 12.11 -17.73 4.69
C TYR A 83 11.14 -17.23 3.61
N PHE A 84 10.34 -18.14 3.08
CA PHE A 84 9.14 -17.81 2.32
C PHE A 84 7.95 -17.64 3.28
N GLY A 85 7.57 -16.39 3.55
CA GLY A 85 6.52 -16.04 4.50
C GLY A 85 7.01 -15.02 5.55
N LYS A 86 6.09 -14.62 6.43
CA LYS A 86 6.43 -13.79 7.61
C LYS A 86 6.95 -14.69 8.72
N VAL A 87 8.03 -14.27 9.37
CA VAL A 87 8.60 -14.98 10.53
C VAL A 87 8.45 -14.11 11.77
N SER A 88 7.90 -14.69 12.84
CA SER A 88 7.90 -14.07 14.16
C SER A 88 9.23 -14.36 14.85
N ILE A 89 9.85 -13.31 15.38
CA ILE A 89 11.11 -13.42 16.12
C ILE A 89 10.94 -12.63 17.41
N THR A 90 11.45 -13.19 18.49
CA THR A 90 11.75 -12.43 19.70
C THR A 90 13.20 -11.97 19.63
N LYS A 91 13.63 -11.14 20.59
CA LYS A 91 15.04 -10.74 20.67
C LYS A 91 15.97 -11.96 20.86
N LYS A 92 15.50 -13.08 21.42
CA LYS A 92 16.31 -14.24 21.83
C LYS A 92 16.02 -15.54 21.06
N SER A 93 14.93 -15.61 20.32
CA SER A 93 14.50 -16.83 19.62
C SER A 93 13.76 -16.53 18.34
N ILE A 94 13.79 -17.48 17.42
CA ILE A 94 12.89 -17.53 16.27
C ILE A 94 11.72 -18.41 16.70
N GLU A 95 10.50 -17.90 16.62
CA GLU A 95 9.32 -18.71 16.96
C GLU A 95 9.17 -19.84 15.94
N ALA A 96 8.67 -20.99 16.42
CA ALA A 96 8.38 -22.13 15.57
C ALA A 96 7.44 -21.69 14.43
N ASN A 97 7.88 -21.90 13.20
CA ASN A 97 7.10 -21.57 12.01
C ASN A 97 7.23 -22.70 11.00
N SER A 98 6.15 -22.98 10.28
CA SER A 98 6.09 -24.02 9.26
C SER A 98 6.50 -23.53 7.87
N ASN A 99 7.06 -22.31 7.80
CA ASN A 99 7.47 -21.69 6.54
C ASN A 99 8.65 -22.45 5.94
N TYR A 100 8.69 -22.46 4.60
CA TYR A 100 9.85 -22.96 3.89
C TYR A 100 11.04 -22.01 4.10
N SER A 101 12.22 -22.56 4.40
CA SER A 101 13.42 -21.76 4.63
C SER A 101 14.65 -22.37 3.96
N LYS A 102 15.65 -21.52 3.69
CA LYS A 102 16.95 -21.91 3.17
C LYS A 102 18.05 -21.15 3.92
N PRO A 103 19.10 -21.82 4.41
CA PRO A 103 20.22 -21.15 5.03
C PRO A 103 21.01 -20.32 4.02
N ALA A 104 21.50 -19.18 4.47
CA ALA A 104 22.45 -18.35 3.76
C ALA A 104 23.84 -18.56 4.38
N ASN A 105 24.78 -19.06 3.59
CA ASN A 105 26.13 -19.37 4.04
C ASN A 105 26.96 -18.09 4.22
N LEU A 106 26.68 -17.31 5.26
CA LEU A 106 27.40 -16.06 5.58
C LEU A 106 28.74 -16.30 6.29
N GLY A 107 28.94 -17.50 6.85
CA GLY A 107 30.10 -17.85 7.66
C GLY A 107 30.11 -17.20 9.06
N ALA A 108 31.02 -17.65 9.91
CA ALA A 108 31.20 -17.15 11.28
C ALA A 108 31.99 -15.82 11.32
N LYS A 109 31.45 -14.76 10.71
CA LYS A 109 32.11 -13.44 10.59
C LYS A 109 31.28 -12.34 11.27
N LYS A 110 31.92 -11.22 11.64
CA LYS A 110 31.23 -10.04 12.21
C LYS A 110 30.32 -9.34 11.19
N SER A 111 30.70 -9.34 9.92
CA SER A 111 29.92 -8.78 8.81
C SER A 111 30.10 -9.64 7.57
N SER A 112 29.05 -9.76 6.77
CA SER A 112 29.09 -10.45 5.49
C SER A 112 28.96 -9.47 4.33
N LEU A 113 29.51 -9.86 3.17
CA LEU A 113 29.09 -9.28 1.89
C LEU A 113 27.68 -9.82 1.53
N TRP A 114 27.15 -9.35 0.41
CA TRP A 114 25.93 -9.93 -0.16
C TRP A 114 26.19 -11.38 -0.58
N VAL A 115 25.36 -12.29 -0.12
CA VAL A 115 25.38 -13.71 -0.49
C VAL A 115 24.04 -14.07 -1.13
N GLY A 116 24.09 -14.67 -2.32
CA GLY A 116 22.93 -15.16 -3.05
C GLY A 116 22.30 -16.39 -2.39
N VAL A 117 20.98 -16.46 -2.43
CA VAL A 117 20.15 -17.52 -1.84
C VAL A 117 19.01 -17.80 -2.81
N THR A 118 18.93 -19.04 -3.29
CA THR A 118 17.81 -19.52 -4.12
C THR A 118 16.83 -20.31 -3.25
N LEU A 119 15.61 -19.80 -3.10
CA LEU A 119 14.52 -20.53 -2.45
C LEU A 119 13.71 -21.29 -3.50
N ASN A 120 13.78 -22.63 -3.49
CA ASN A 120 12.93 -23.49 -4.32
C ASN A 120 11.70 -23.92 -3.53
N VAL A 121 10.71 -23.03 -3.43
CA VAL A 121 9.55 -23.17 -2.54
C VAL A 121 8.59 -24.22 -3.08
N PRO A 122 8.30 -25.32 -2.34
CA PRO A 122 7.32 -26.32 -2.77
C PRO A 122 5.92 -25.73 -2.91
N LEU A 123 5.12 -26.22 -3.87
CA LEU A 123 3.75 -25.72 -4.08
C LEU A 123 2.88 -25.82 -2.81
N SER A 124 3.09 -26.85 -1.98
CA SER A 124 2.38 -27.04 -0.71
C SER A 124 2.67 -25.94 0.33
N LYS A 125 3.78 -25.19 0.17
CA LYS A 125 4.20 -24.12 1.07
C LYS A 125 3.86 -22.71 0.56
N LEU A 126 3.22 -22.58 -0.62
CA LEU A 126 2.88 -21.27 -1.19
C LEU A 126 1.72 -20.56 -0.47
N GLY A 127 0.97 -21.25 0.37
CA GLY A 127 -0.26 -20.72 1.00
C GLY A 127 -1.45 -20.57 0.02
N VAL A 128 -1.27 -20.99 -1.24
CA VAL A 128 -2.29 -21.04 -2.27
C VAL A 128 -2.03 -22.25 -3.15
N ASN A 129 -3.08 -23.04 -3.44
CA ASN A 129 -2.99 -24.11 -4.42
C ASN A 129 -3.15 -23.51 -5.84
N PRO A 130 -2.11 -23.57 -6.71
CA PRO A 130 -2.16 -22.94 -8.02
C PRO A 130 -3.25 -23.51 -8.94
N VAL A 131 -3.51 -24.83 -8.86
CA VAL A 131 -4.55 -25.50 -9.64
C VAL A 131 -5.93 -24.97 -9.25
N ASN A 132 -6.21 -24.89 -7.95
CA ASN A 132 -7.48 -24.35 -7.46
C ASN A 132 -7.64 -22.87 -7.81
N ALA A 133 -6.56 -22.08 -7.79
CA ALA A 133 -6.61 -20.69 -8.22
C ALA A 133 -7.03 -20.56 -9.70
N CYS A 134 -6.48 -21.37 -10.59
CA CYS A 134 -6.88 -21.39 -12.00
C CYS A 134 -8.30 -21.92 -12.22
N LYS A 135 -8.71 -22.99 -11.52
CA LYS A 135 -10.10 -23.49 -11.56
C LYS A 135 -11.10 -22.42 -11.11
N ASN A 136 -10.81 -21.71 -10.02
CA ASN A 136 -11.68 -20.64 -9.51
C ASN A 136 -11.82 -19.49 -10.50
N LEU A 137 -10.72 -19.08 -11.16
CA LEU A 137 -10.75 -18.06 -12.20
C LEU A 137 -11.58 -18.52 -13.41
N MET A 138 -11.40 -19.77 -13.86
CA MET A 138 -12.18 -20.35 -14.94
C MET A 138 -13.68 -20.37 -14.59
N ASN A 139 -14.06 -20.93 -13.44
CA ASN A 139 -15.45 -20.97 -12.98
C ASN A 139 -16.07 -19.58 -12.87
N GLN A 140 -15.31 -18.58 -12.39
CA GLN A 140 -15.74 -17.19 -12.34
C GLN A 140 -16.02 -16.61 -13.74
N LYS A 141 -15.28 -17.01 -14.77
CA LYS A 141 -15.51 -16.57 -16.16
C LYS A 141 -16.66 -17.32 -16.82
N LEU A 142 -16.80 -18.61 -16.54
CA LEU A 142 -17.95 -19.40 -16.99
C LEU A 142 -19.27 -18.82 -16.46
N SER A 143 -19.32 -18.42 -15.18
CA SER A 143 -20.50 -17.76 -14.61
C SER A 143 -20.76 -16.34 -15.17
N GLN A 144 -19.80 -15.77 -15.90
CA GLN A 144 -19.94 -14.51 -16.64
C GLN A 144 -20.36 -14.75 -18.10
N GLY A 145 -20.70 -15.99 -18.48
CA GLY A 145 -21.13 -16.36 -19.84
C GLY A 145 -19.99 -16.60 -20.83
N VAL A 146 -18.72 -16.56 -20.40
CA VAL A 146 -17.59 -16.92 -21.26
C VAL A 146 -17.58 -18.43 -21.44
N SER A 147 -17.46 -18.92 -22.67
CA SER A 147 -17.37 -20.37 -22.90
C SER A 147 -16.03 -20.94 -22.41
N ALA A 148 -16.02 -22.22 -22.04
CA ALA A 148 -14.79 -22.89 -21.61
C ALA A 148 -13.71 -22.87 -22.71
N SER A 149 -14.10 -23.04 -23.97
CA SER A 149 -13.19 -22.99 -25.12
C SER A 149 -12.58 -21.60 -25.30
N GLN A 150 -13.38 -20.53 -25.21
CA GLN A 150 -12.88 -19.15 -25.30
C GLN A 150 -11.94 -18.82 -24.15
N PHE A 151 -12.22 -19.31 -22.93
CA PHE A 151 -11.34 -19.10 -21.79
C PHE A 151 -10.00 -19.82 -21.96
N LEU A 152 -10.02 -21.09 -22.39
CA LEU A 152 -8.83 -21.93 -22.58
C LEU A 152 -8.00 -21.56 -23.81
N ALA A 153 -8.52 -20.75 -24.73
CA ALA A 153 -7.79 -20.26 -25.91
C ALA A 153 -6.70 -19.23 -25.57
N SER A 154 -6.66 -18.70 -24.34
CA SER A 154 -5.67 -17.70 -23.91
C SER A 154 -5.09 -18.04 -22.54
N SER A 155 -3.87 -17.57 -22.28
CA SER A 155 -3.24 -17.71 -20.96
C SER A 155 -3.72 -16.59 -20.04
N HIS A 156 -3.94 -16.91 -18.77
CA HIS A 156 -4.37 -15.95 -17.75
C HIS A 156 -3.37 -15.89 -16.60
N VAL A 157 -3.15 -14.70 -16.03
CA VAL A 157 -2.19 -14.49 -14.95
C VAL A 157 -2.91 -14.06 -13.67
N ILE A 158 -2.70 -14.80 -12.59
CA ILE A 158 -3.19 -14.47 -11.26
C ILE A 158 -2.00 -14.05 -10.40
N ASN A 159 -2.03 -12.82 -9.92
CA ASN A 159 -1.00 -12.26 -9.05
C ASN A 159 -1.35 -12.47 -7.57
N LYS A 160 -0.39 -12.95 -6.78
CA LYS A 160 -0.48 -13.05 -5.31
C LYS A 160 0.70 -12.32 -4.67
N ASN A 161 0.44 -11.52 -3.65
CA ASN A 161 1.50 -10.88 -2.89
C ASN A 161 2.05 -11.87 -1.86
N VAL A 162 3.36 -12.00 -1.80
CA VAL A 162 4.07 -12.85 -0.83
C VAL A 162 5.15 -12.02 -0.14
N THR A 163 5.68 -12.51 0.98
CA THR A 163 6.74 -11.83 1.73
C THR A 163 7.90 -12.80 1.88
N LEU A 164 9.11 -12.36 1.54
CA LEU A 164 10.33 -13.07 1.89
C LEU A 164 10.92 -12.43 3.15
N THR A 165 11.41 -13.23 4.08
CA THR A 165 11.98 -12.73 5.33
C THR A 165 13.39 -13.28 5.51
N ALA A 166 14.39 -12.42 5.61
CA ALA A 166 15.72 -12.82 6.06
C ALA A 166 15.81 -12.67 7.57
N VAL A 167 16.35 -13.66 8.26
CA VAL A 167 16.62 -13.62 9.70
C VAL A 167 18.11 -13.88 9.89
N ALA A 168 18.75 -13.07 10.73
CA ALA A 168 20.11 -13.35 11.18
C ALA A 168 20.19 -13.35 12.71
N GLY A 169 20.99 -14.26 13.25
CA GLY A 169 21.32 -14.38 14.66
C GLY A 169 22.78 -14.00 14.91
N CYS A 170 23.03 -13.09 15.85
CA CYS A 170 24.38 -12.70 16.28
C CYS A 170 24.64 -13.13 17.73
N GLY A 171 25.81 -13.70 17.99
CA GLY A 171 26.26 -14.12 19.32
C GLY A 171 27.77 -14.23 19.42
N LYS A 172 28.29 -14.56 20.60
CA LYS A 172 29.72 -14.87 20.77
C LYS A 172 29.97 -16.31 20.31
N PHE A 173 31.09 -16.57 19.63
CA PHE A 173 31.43 -17.89 19.08
C PHE A 173 31.37 -19.00 20.15
N TYR A 174 31.89 -18.74 21.37
CA TYR A 174 31.98 -19.72 22.46
C TYR A 174 30.79 -19.74 23.43
N LYS A 175 29.75 -18.91 23.25
CA LYS A 175 28.61 -18.84 24.20
C LYS A 175 27.31 -19.28 23.52
N ALA A 176 26.78 -20.42 23.96
CA ALA A 176 25.44 -20.88 23.56
C ALA A 176 24.33 -20.04 24.22
N GLY A 177 23.14 -20.02 23.61
CA GLY A 177 21.90 -19.51 24.23
C GLY A 177 21.79 -17.98 24.45
N LYS A 178 22.80 -17.19 24.06
CA LYS A 178 22.77 -15.72 24.19
C LYS A 178 22.70 -15.00 22.84
N ASP A 179 22.22 -15.68 21.81
CA ASP A 179 22.11 -15.13 20.47
C ASP A 179 20.95 -14.12 20.44
N GLN A 180 21.14 -13.02 19.72
CA GLN A 180 20.04 -12.11 19.42
C GLN A 180 19.66 -12.24 17.96
N TYR A 181 18.39 -12.00 17.64
CA TYR A 181 17.85 -12.13 16.29
C TYR A 181 17.23 -10.82 15.78
N LYS A 182 17.40 -10.58 14.47
CA LYS A 182 16.81 -9.46 13.74
C LYS A 182 16.41 -9.97 12.36
N LYS A 183 15.41 -9.32 11.76
CA LYS A 183 14.91 -9.68 10.44
C LYS A 183 14.82 -8.50 9.50
N ALA A 184 14.83 -8.79 8.21
CA ALA A 184 14.46 -7.89 7.13
C ALA A 184 13.41 -8.57 6.26
N THR A 185 12.45 -7.81 5.73
CA THR A 185 11.40 -8.33 4.86
C THR A 185 11.52 -7.72 3.47
N LEU A 186 11.19 -8.52 2.46
CA LEU A 186 11.13 -8.11 1.06
C LEU A 186 9.76 -8.50 0.50
N PRO A 187 8.90 -7.54 0.12
CA PRO A 187 7.66 -7.87 -0.59
C PRO A 187 8.02 -8.45 -1.97
N ALA A 188 7.36 -9.56 -2.32
CA ALA A 188 7.49 -10.20 -3.62
C ALA A 188 6.10 -10.53 -4.18
N LYS A 189 6.05 -10.89 -5.45
CA LYS A 189 4.85 -11.36 -6.13
C LYS A 189 5.04 -12.82 -6.50
N LEU A 190 3.95 -13.59 -6.49
CA LEU A 190 3.82 -14.93 -7.05
C LEU A 190 2.84 -14.82 -8.23
N GLU A 191 3.27 -15.28 -9.40
CA GLU A 191 2.49 -15.30 -10.62
C GLU A 191 2.03 -16.74 -10.91
N ILE A 192 0.73 -16.96 -10.84
CA ILE A 192 0.11 -18.22 -11.23
C ILE A 192 -0.41 -18.04 -12.66
N ILE A 193 0.23 -18.71 -13.61
CA ILE A 193 -0.07 -18.61 -15.04
C ILE A 193 -0.92 -19.81 -15.44
N CYS A 194 -2.21 -19.59 -15.63
CA CYS A 194 -3.15 -20.56 -16.17
C CYS A 194 -2.92 -20.60 -17.68
N LYS A 195 -2.15 -21.59 -18.16
CA LYS A 195 -1.76 -21.69 -19.58
C LYS A 195 -2.95 -22.02 -20.46
N ALA A 196 -2.95 -21.48 -21.67
CA ALA A 196 -3.85 -21.91 -22.72
C ALA A 196 -3.71 -23.43 -22.95
N GLY A 197 -4.83 -24.08 -23.25
CA GLY A 197 -4.88 -25.50 -23.61
C GLY A 197 -5.13 -25.67 -25.10
N THR A 198 -4.61 -26.76 -25.67
CA THR A 198 -5.08 -27.21 -26.98
C THR A 198 -6.48 -27.80 -26.82
N THR A 199 -7.41 -27.39 -27.69
CA THR A 199 -8.75 -27.99 -27.78
C THR A 199 -8.73 -29.37 -28.46
N GLN A 200 -7.58 -29.79 -29.00
CA GLN A 200 -7.34 -31.10 -29.59
C GLN A 200 -7.49 -32.19 -28.51
N GLY A 201 -8.68 -32.79 -28.43
CA GLY A 201 -9.04 -33.82 -27.44
C GLY A 201 -10.37 -33.58 -26.76
N ILE A 202 -10.94 -32.36 -26.85
CA ILE A 202 -12.35 -32.14 -26.54
C ILE A 202 -13.12 -32.47 -27.83
N GLY A 203 -13.28 -33.76 -28.09
CA GLY A 203 -13.92 -34.26 -29.30
C GLY A 203 -15.28 -33.61 -29.53
N GLY A 204 -15.48 -33.06 -30.72
CA GLY A 204 -16.76 -33.08 -31.44
C GLY A 204 -17.99 -32.44 -30.81
N ILE A 205 -17.92 -31.82 -29.63
CA ILE A 205 -19.01 -30.97 -29.14
C ILE A 205 -18.93 -29.69 -29.97
N LEU A 206 -19.51 -29.76 -31.17
CA LEU A 206 -20.08 -28.61 -31.84
C LEU A 206 -20.96 -27.95 -30.79
N ALA A 207 -20.39 -26.95 -30.11
CA ALA A 207 -21.18 -26.07 -29.28
C ALA A 207 -22.32 -25.61 -30.19
N PRO A 208 -23.59 -25.91 -29.86
CA PRO A 208 -24.70 -25.42 -30.65
C PRO A 208 -24.43 -23.93 -30.84
N LYS A 209 -24.37 -23.48 -32.10
CA LYS A 209 -24.17 -22.07 -32.47
C LYS A 209 -24.98 -21.28 -31.45
N PRO A 210 -24.36 -20.55 -30.52
CA PRO A 210 -25.12 -19.86 -29.51
C PRO A 210 -26.00 -18.90 -30.32
N LYS A 211 -27.30 -19.16 -30.38
CA LYS A 211 -28.27 -18.10 -30.69
C LYS A 211 -27.89 -17.03 -29.68
N PRO A 212 -27.33 -15.88 -30.09
CA PRO A 212 -26.75 -14.94 -29.14
C PRO A 212 -27.86 -14.64 -28.16
N PRO A 213 -27.79 -15.09 -26.90
CA PRO A 213 -28.58 -14.43 -25.93
C PRO A 213 -27.92 -13.05 -25.90
N PHE A 214 -28.63 -12.04 -26.37
CA PHE A 214 -28.47 -10.71 -25.82
C PHE A 214 -28.88 -10.78 -24.34
N GLN A 215 -28.19 -11.61 -23.55
CA GLN A 215 -28.04 -11.40 -22.14
C GLN A 215 -27.26 -10.11 -22.07
N ASN A 216 -28.03 -9.07 -21.79
CA ASN A 216 -27.56 -7.75 -21.47
C ASN A 216 -26.70 -7.90 -20.20
N ILE A 217 -25.46 -8.40 -20.35
CA ILE A 217 -24.47 -8.48 -19.28
C ILE A 217 -24.21 -7.03 -18.97
N LYS A 218 -24.96 -6.53 -17.98
CA LYS A 218 -24.93 -5.14 -17.54
C LYS A 218 -23.48 -4.84 -17.17
N ALA A 219 -22.77 -4.20 -18.10
CA ALA A 219 -21.34 -3.97 -18.00
C ALA A 219 -21.06 -3.34 -16.63
N LYS A 220 -20.14 -3.94 -15.87
CA LYS A 220 -19.84 -3.48 -14.52
C LYS A 220 -19.45 -2.01 -14.57
N SER A 221 -20.28 -1.15 -13.98
CA SER A 221 -20.03 0.28 -14.05
C SER A 221 -18.74 0.63 -13.30
N LEU A 222 -17.89 1.45 -13.93
CA LEU A 222 -16.63 1.93 -13.39
C LEU A 222 -16.63 3.46 -13.35
N VAL A 223 -15.81 4.04 -12.48
CA VAL A 223 -15.50 5.48 -12.51
C VAL A 223 -14.47 5.72 -13.60
N THR A 224 -14.85 6.48 -14.62
CA THR A 224 -14.02 6.81 -15.78
C THR A 224 -13.32 8.16 -15.62
N GLY A 225 -13.97 9.14 -15.02
CA GLY A 225 -13.44 10.50 -14.83
C GLY A 225 -13.70 11.07 -13.42
N LEU A 226 -12.81 11.96 -12.98
CA LEU A 226 -12.95 12.75 -11.76
C LEU A 226 -12.47 14.18 -12.04
N THR A 227 -13.23 15.17 -11.59
CA THR A 227 -12.78 16.56 -11.53
C THR A 227 -12.90 17.06 -10.10
N PHE A 228 -11.94 17.88 -9.66
CA PHE A 228 -12.00 18.52 -8.36
C PHE A 228 -11.18 19.79 -8.38
N ALA A 229 -11.80 20.93 -8.05
CA ALA A 229 -11.18 22.24 -8.09
C ALA A 229 -11.73 23.15 -6.99
N PRO A 230 -10.92 24.07 -6.45
CA PRO A 230 -11.44 25.15 -5.63
C PRO A 230 -12.26 26.11 -6.49
N VAL A 231 -13.31 26.70 -5.94
CA VAL A 231 -14.06 27.77 -6.62
C VAL A 231 -13.16 29.00 -6.83
N LYS A 232 -12.29 29.30 -5.86
CA LYS A 232 -11.25 30.33 -5.97
C LYS A 232 -9.89 29.72 -5.66
N LYS A 233 -9.00 29.67 -6.65
CA LYS A 233 -7.66 29.05 -6.53
C LYS A 233 -6.75 29.78 -5.54
N HIS A 234 -6.94 31.10 -5.42
CA HIS A 234 -6.16 31.99 -4.56
C HIS A 234 -7.10 32.85 -3.70
N TYR A 235 -6.96 32.77 -2.38
CA TYR A 235 -7.67 33.65 -1.45
C TYR A 235 -6.68 34.55 -0.71
N THR A 236 -6.97 35.84 -0.64
CA THR A 236 -6.27 36.82 0.21
C THR A 236 -7.33 37.59 0.98
N GLY A 237 -7.21 37.68 2.30
CA GLY A 237 -8.16 38.40 3.15
C GLY A 237 -8.19 37.88 4.58
N LEU A 238 -9.22 38.26 5.33
CA LEU A 238 -9.36 37.87 6.73
C LEU A 238 -9.67 36.38 6.89
N CYS A 239 -9.17 35.81 7.97
CA CYS A 239 -9.43 34.44 8.39
C CYS A 239 -10.09 34.45 9.79
N PRO A 240 -10.99 33.48 10.11
CA PRO A 240 -11.29 32.27 9.35
C PRO A 240 -12.14 32.51 8.10
N LYS A 241 -11.85 31.78 7.01
CA LYS A 241 -12.64 31.82 5.77
C LYS A 241 -13.08 30.44 5.28
N ALA A 242 -14.36 30.34 4.96
CA ALA A 242 -14.94 29.19 4.27
C ALA A 242 -14.59 29.19 2.78
N LEU A 243 -13.73 28.26 2.35
CA LEU A 243 -13.37 28.02 0.96
C LEU A 243 -14.25 26.91 0.38
N LYS A 244 -14.83 27.16 -0.79
CA LYS A 244 -15.71 26.23 -1.49
C LYS A 244 -14.96 25.45 -2.56
N PHE A 245 -15.26 24.16 -2.68
CA PHE A 245 -14.72 23.27 -3.70
C PHE A 245 -15.85 22.62 -4.48
N LYS A 246 -15.65 22.47 -5.79
CA LYS A 246 -16.55 21.79 -6.71
C LYS A 246 -15.83 20.60 -7.34
N GLY A 247 -16.59 19.58 -7.68
CA GLY A 247 -16.06 18.41 -8.37
C GLY A 247 -17.17 17.60 -9.02
N SER A 248 -16.77 16.69 -9.88
CA SER A 248 -17.67 15.77 -10.55
C SER A 248 -17.07 14.37 -10.65
N ILE A 249 -17.95 13.38 -10.71
CA ILE A 249 -17.61 11.97 -10.91
C ILE A 249 -18.28 11.51 -12.20
N THR A 250 -17.53 10.87 -13.09
CA THR A 250 -18.05 10.29 -14.33
C THR A 250 -18.06 8.76 -14.21
N MET A 251 -19.21 8.13 -14.48
CA MET A 251 -19.38 6.68 -14.47
C MET A 251 -19.69 6.14 -15.88
N SER A 252 -19.18 4.94 -16.20
CA SER A 252 -19.40 4.25 -17.48
C SER A 252 -20.77 3.59 -17.62
N GLY A 253 -21.58 3.56 -16.56
CA GLY A 253 -22.87 2.90 -16.54
C GLY A 253 -23.69 3.25 -15.29
N PRO A 254 -24.88 2.64 -15.13
CA PRO A 254 -25.66 2.75 -13.91
C PRO A 254 -24.93 2.11 -12.72
N GLY A 255 -24.94 2.77 -11.57
CA GLY A 255 -24.27 2.28 -10.37
C GLY A 255 -24.23 3.30 -9.23
N THR A 256 -23.41 3.05 -8.21
CA THR A 256 -23.21 3.98 -7.10
C THR A 256 -21.71 4.19 -6.86
N ALA A 257 -21.29 5.45 -6.77
CA ALA A 257 -19.94 5.81 -6.39
C ALA A 257 -19.88 6.16 -4.90
N LYS A 258 -18.95 5.55 -4.15
CA LYS A 258 -18.68 5.88 -2.74
C LYS A 258 -17.45 6.77 -2.65
N TYR A 259 -17.61 8.01 -2.19
CA TYR A 259 -16.57 9.03 -2.23
C TYR A 259 -16.44 9.81 -0.91
N ARG A 260 -15.30 10.47 -0.70
CA ARG A 260 -15.07 11.44 0.37
C ARG A 260 -14.08 12.51 -0.08
N ILE A 261 -13.96 13.59 0.69
CA ILE A 261 -12.99 14.66 0.44
C ILE A 261 -12.06 14.77 1.64
N ALA A 262 -10.76 14.82 1.36
CA ALA A 262 -9.73 15.07 2.33
C ALA A 262 -9.15 16.47 2.10
N PHE A 263 -9.12 17.29 3.14
CA PHE A 263 -8.49 18.61 3.14
C PHE A 263 -7.10 18.51 3.79
N PRO A 264 -6.25 19.54 3.65
CA PRO A 264 -4.96 19.59 4.34
C PRO A 264 -5.09 19.39 5.86
N GLY A 265 -4.12 18.71 6.45
CA GLY A 265 -4.15 18.31 7.86
C GLY A 265 -4.93 17.00 8.06
N ILE A 266 -5.70 16.92 9.15
CA ILE A 266 -6.49 15.73 9.52
C ILE A 266 -7.97 15.81 9.11
N ALA A 267 -8.39 16.92 8.48
CA ALA A 267 -9.79 17.17 8.16
C ALA A 267 -10.26 16.32 6.96
N GLN A 268 -11.24 15.45 7.18
CA GLN A 268 -11.85 14.62 6.15
C GLN A 268 -13.37 14.63 6.29
N THR A 269 -14.09 14.59 5.17
CA THR A 269 -15.54 14.38 5.19
C THR A 269 -15.86 12.89 5.43
N GLY A 270 -17.05 12.62 5.96
CA GLY A 270 -17.61 11.27 5.93
C GLY A 270 -17.76 10.74 4.50
N TRP A 271 -17.87 9.41 4.37
CA TRP A 271 -18.13 8.77 3.08
C TRP A 271 -19.56 9.07 2.61
N LYS A 272 -19.69 9.58 1.39
CA LYS A 272 -20.96 9.88 0.72
C LYS A 272 -21.19 8.91 -0.44
N LEU A 273 -22.46 8.71 -0.80
CA LEU A 273 -22.88 7.90 -1.94
C LEU A 273 -23.45 8.81 -3.03
N LEU A 274 -23.06 8.56 -4.29
CA LEU A 274 -23.59 9.23 -5.46
C LEU A 274 -24.16 8.19 -6.43
N LYS A 275 -25.48 8.18 -6.61
CA LYS A 275 -26.18 7.22 -7.48
C LYS A 275 -26.16 7.69 -8.94
N PHE A 276 -26.04 6.76 -9.89
CA PHE A 276 -26.09 7.00 -11.32
C PHE A 276 -27.10 6.04 -11.94
N ASN A 277 -28.13 6.58 -12.58
CA ASN A 277 -29.18 5.77 -13.23
C ASN A 277 -28.78 5.33 -14.65
N LYS A 278 -27.77 5.98 -15.23
CA LYS A 278 -27.14 5.67 -16.52
C LYS A 278 -25.69 6.15 -16.51
N ALA A 279 -24.91 5.80 -17.53
CA ALA A 279 -23.59 6.38 -17.75
C ALA A 279 -23.67 7.91 -17.80
N GLY A 280 -22.66 8.60 -17.27
CA GLY A 280 -22.62 10.07 -17.30
C GLY A 280 -21.84 10.67 -16.14
N THR A 281 -21.93 12.00 -16.04
CA THR A 281 -21.23 12.80 -15.03
C THR A 281 -22.21 13.39 -14.04
N ARG A 282 -21.93 13.29 -12.73
CA ARG A 282 -22.69 14.00 -11.69
C ARG A 282 -21.76 14.84 -10.83
N ASN A 283 -22.25 16.01 -10.46
CA ASN A 283 -21.56 16.90 -9.52
C ASN A 283 -21.68 16.36 -8.10
N ILE A 284 -20.61 16.46 -7.32
CA ILE A 284 -20.66 16.22 -5.87
C ILE A 284 -21.23 17.44 -5.15
N GLN A 285 -21.67 17.24 -3.91
CA GLN A 285 -22.06 18.37 -3.06
C GLN A 285 -20.89 19.32 -2.85
N VAL A 286 -21.14 20.63 -2.88
CA VAL A 286 -20.12 21.66 -2.62
C VAL A 286 -19.48 21.37 -1.27
N ALA A 287 -18.17 21.23 -1.27
CA ALA A 287 -17.41 20.96 -0.06
C ALA A 287 -16.83 22.26 0.47
N VAL A 288 -16.86 22.42 1.79
CA VAL A 288 -16.42 23.64 2.46
C VAL A 288 -15.25 23.30 3.38
N PHE A 289 -14.17 24.07 3.24
CA PHE A 289 -13.00 24.02 4.11
C PHE A 289 -12.84 25.35 4.84
N SER A 290 -12.79 25.32 6.17
CA SER A 290 -12.58 26.53 6.98
C SER A 290 -11.09 26.76 7.16
N ALA A 291 -10.52 27.69 6.39
CA ALA A 291 -9.11 28.06 6.50
C ALA A 291 -8.94 29.04 7.66
N LYS A 292 -8.17 28.63 8.68
CA LYS A 292 -7.86 29.43 9.88
C LYS A 292 -6.49 30.13 9.83
N GLN A 293 -5.66 29.80 8.84
CA GLN A 293 -4.29 30.27 8.72
C GLN A 293 -3.85 30.33 7.25
N THR A 294 -2.69 30.96 7.01
CA THR A 294 -2.06 31.05 5.69
C THR A 294 -1.55 29.69 5.22
N PHE A 295 -1.85 29.35 3.97
CA PHE A 295 -1.34 28.16 3.27
C PHE A 295 -0.66 28.60 1.97
N LYS A 296 0.69 28.61 1.97
CA LYS A 296 1.48 29.00 0.78
C LYS A 296 1.15 28.14 -0.45
N GLN A 297 0.96 26.85 -0.23
CA GLN A 297 0.45 25.88 -1.20
C GLN A 297 -0.17 24.70 -0.45
N ALA A 298 -1.42 24.39 -0.78
CA ALA A 298 -2.18 23.29 -0.18
C ALA A 298 -2.88 22.47 -1.26
N SER A 299 -3.24 21.23 -0.93
CA SER A 299 -4.02 20.36 -1.81
C SER A 299 -5.18 19.71 -1.08
N ALA A 300 -6.37 19.78 -1.64
CA ALA A 300 -7.51 18.97 -1.25
C ALA A 300 -7.64 17.77 -2.22
N THR A 301 -8.18 16.65 -1.75
CA THR A 301 -8.28 15.41 -2.54
C THR A 301 -9.70 14.88 -2.53
N LEU A 302 -10.27 14.65 -3.72
CA LEU A 302 -11.49 13.86 -3.89
C LEU A 302 -11.09 12.39 -4.05
N GLU A 303 -11.55 11.53 -3.15
CA GLU A 303 -11.26 10.09 -3.17
C GLU A 303 -12.53 9.28 -3.46
N VAL A 304 -12.45 8.37 -4.43
CA VAL A 304 -13.50 7.37 -4.70
C VAL A 304 -12.98 5.99 -4.31
N LYS A 305 -13.76 5.23 -3.53
CA LYS A 305 -13.41 3.87 -3.05
C LYS A 305 -14.06 2.76 -3.87
N SER A 306 -15.28 2.99 -4.36
CA SER A 306 -16.10 2.02 -5.10
C SER A 306 -16.82 2.75 -6.24
N PRO A 307 -17.00 2.14 -7.44
CA PRO A 307 -16.71 0.73 -7.81
C PRO A 307 -15.22 0.39 -8.03
N ASN A 308 -14.36 1.39 -8.20
CA ASN A 308 -12.91 1.27 -8.30
C ASN A 308 -12.24 2.47 -7.62
N VAL A 309 -10.98 2.30 -7.19
CA VAL A 309 -10.26 3.35 -6.47
C VAL A 309 -9.70 4.38 -7.44
N LYS A 310 -10.08 5.66 -7.29
CA LYS A 310 -9.55 6.80 -8.04
C LYS A 310 -9.43 8.04 -7.15
N LYS A 311 -8.55 8.98 -7.52
CA LYS A 311 -8.35 10.24 -6.80
C LYS A 311 -8.20 11.41 -7.77
N ALA A 312 -8.64 12.60 -7.35
CA ALA A 312 -8.39 13.88 -8.03
C ALA A 312 -7.93 14.92 -7.01
N TYR A 313 -6.98 15.78 -7.41
CA TYR A 313 -6.31 16.73 -6.53
C TYR A 313 -6.64 18.17 -6.93
N ALA A 314 -6.94 19.00 -5.93
CA ALA A 314 -7.26 20.41 -6.08
C ALA A 314 -6.21 21.24 -5.33
N LYS A 315 -5.29 21.88 -6.06
CA LYS A 315 -4.28 22.79 -5.48
C LYS A 315 -4.89 24.17 -5.22
N PHE A 316 -4.58 24.77 -4.08
CA PHE A 316 -5.04 26.13 -3.73
C PHE A 316 -4.02 26.86 -2.82
N LYS A 317 -4.16 28.19 -2.73
CA LYS A 317 -3.37 29.07 -1.86
C LYS A 317 -4.29 29.97 -1.03
N VAL A 318 -3.92 30.18 0.23
CA VAL A 318 -4.63 31.04 1.18
C VAL A 318 -3.61 31.98 1.81
N THR A 319 -3.87 33.27 1.75
CA THR A 319 -3.10 34.30 2.44
C THR A 319 -4.04 35.01 3.42
N CYS A 320 -3.91 34.68 4.70
CA CYS A 320 -4.62 35.40 5.74
C CYS A 320 -3.89 36.72 6.00
N VAL A 321 -4.61 37.83 6.00
CA VAL A 321 -4.08 39.13 6.46
C VAL A 321 -4.55 39.34 7.89
N ASN A 322 -3.64 39.78 8.75
CA ASN A 322 -4.00 40.23 10.09
C ASN A 322 -4.57 41.64 9.94
N VAL A 323 -5.75 41.90 10.51
CA VAL A 323 -6.16 43.29 10.77
C VAL A 323 -5.27 43.74 11.92
N GLU A 324 -4.21 44.48 11.63
CA GLU A 324 -3.74 45.44 12.61
C GLU A 324 -4.88 46.43 12.77
N LEU A 325 -5.67 46.27 13.83
CA LEU A 325 -6.59 47.31 14.23
C LEU A 325 -5.71 48.54 14.42
N PRO A 326 -5.99 49.68 13.75
CA PRO A 326 -5.31 50.92 14.10
C PRO A 326 -5.52 51.06 15.61
N ALA A 327 -4.43 51.24 16.35
CA ALA A 327 -4.50 51.50 17.77
C ALA A 327 -5.30 52.80 17.93
N SER A 328 -6.61 52.69 18.09
CA SER A 328 -7.44 53.80 18.50
C SER A 328 -6.85 54.25 19.83
N ASN A 329 -6.29 55.46 19.83
CA ASN A 329 -5.96 56.23 21.02
C ASN A 329 -7.24 56.35 21.88
N ILE A 330 -7.57 55.31 22.63
CA ILE A 330 -8.49 55.41 23.76
C ILE A 330 -7.63 55.95 24.88
N GLN A 331 -7.43 57.26 24.85
CA GLN A 331 -6.90 58.03 25.96
C GLN A 331 -7.94 57.87 27.08
N ALA A 332 -7.64 57.00 28.04
CA ALA A 332 -8.52 56.77 29.18
C ALA A 332 -8.76 58.12 29.88
N PRO A 333 -10.02 58.51 30.14
CA PRO A 333 -10.31 59.72 30.89
C PRO A 333 -9.66 59.62 32.27
N GLY A 334 -8.97 60.70 32.66
CA GLY A 334 -8.06 60.77 33.80
C GLY A 334 -8.65 60.18 35.08
N ALA A 335 -7.82 59.41 35.79
CA ALA A 335 -8.16 58.84 37.08
C ALA A 335 -8.55 59.96 38.08
N PRO A 336 -9.66 59.80 38.83
CA PRO A 336 -10.06 60.77 39.84
C PRO A 336 -9.04 60.85 40.99
N LYS A 337 -8.76 62.09 41.43
CA LYS A 337 -7.89 62.44 42.56
C LYS A 337 -8.26 61.64 43.84
N ARG A 338 -7.25 61.05 44.48
CA ARG A 338 -7.36 60.38 45.79
C ARG A 338 -7.89 61.34 46.87
N LEU A 339 -8.93 60.91 47.59
CA LEU A 339 -9.35 61.51 48.86
C LEU A 339 -8.44 61.03 50.02
N PRO A 340 -8.21 61.88 51.05
CA PRO A 340 -7.30 61.58 52.14
C PRO A 340 -7.86 60.52 53.11
N LYS A 341 -6.97 59.63 53.56
CA LYS A 341 -7.23 58.59 54.57
C LYS A 341 -7.67 59.22 55.89
N ARG A 342 -8.87 58.88 56.35
CA ARG A 342 -9.33 59.12 57.73
C ARG A 342 -8.73 58.02 58.61
N GLN A 343 -7.91 58.41 59.58
CA GLN A 343 -7.48 57.52 60.67
C GLN A 343 -8.70 57.19 61.54
N LEU A 344 -8.83 55.92 61.93
CA LEU A 344 -9.73 55.49 62.99
C LEU A 344 -8.93 54.67 63.97
N SER A 345 -8.78 55.26 65.16
CA SER A 345 -8.26 54.69 66.38
C SER A 345 -9.31 53.74 66.97
N ASN A 346 -8.89 52.52 67.29
CA ASN A 346 -9.07 51.87 68.59
C ASN A 346 -8.37 50.51 68.59
#